data_AF-A0A3D9BWZ7-F1
#
_entry.id   AF-A0A3D9BWZ7-F1
#
_cell.length_a   1.000
_cell.length_b   1.000
_cell.length_c   1.000
_cell.angle_alpha   90.00
_cell.angle_beta   90.00
_cell.angle_gamma   90.00
#
_symmetry.space_group_name_H-M   'P 1'
#
loop_
_entity.id
_entity.type
_entity.pdbx_description
1 polymer ?
#
loop_
_entity_poly.entity_id
_entity_poly.type
_entity_poly.pdbx_seq_one_letter_code
_entity_poly.pdbx_strand_id
1 'polypeptide(L)'
;MPRDTRIKTNPGRFFEDYTVGEVIPHAVPRTISGGERALYHALYPARHALYSSDEFARVCGLPASPVDDLMAFHVVFGKSVPDVSLNAVANLGYAEARWLRPVYAGDTLRASSEVIGLKQNSSGKTGVVYVRTTGFNQHGLPVMEFKRWVMVRKRDPEAPAPEAVVPDLAPHVAPGDLVIPAGLDFTQYDFGLAGEPHRLADYEVGEVIDHVDGVTLEEAEHMMATRLWQNTSKTHFDATPRPDGKRLIYGGHVISMARALSFNGLANAQMIAGINAGAHANPCFAGDTVRAWSEVLDKAETAAPGVGAIRLRLVATKGGEPFTLKGEDGKHLPHVLLDLDYWALMPV
;
A
#
# COMPACT_ATOMS: atom_id res chain seq x y z
N MET A 1 -15.66 -11.93 -22.82
CA MET A 1 -16.95 -12.67 -22.92
C MET A 1 -17.89 -12.16 -21.83
N PRO A 2 -19.20 -11.96 -22.08
CA PRO A 2 -20.16 -11.65 -21.02
C PRO A 2 -20.17 -12.76 -19.95
N ARG A 3 -20.40 -12.40 -18.68
CA ARG A 3 -20.51 -13.39 -17.58
C ARG A 3 -21.58 -14.43 -17.93
N ASP A 4 -21.28 -15.72 -17.81
CA ASP A 4 -22.28 -16.79 -17.94
C ASP A 4 -23.29 -16.68 -16.79
N THR A 5 -24.47 -16.14 -17.08
CA THR A 5 -25.52 -15.87 -16.09
C THR A 5 -26.14 -17.14 -15.47
N ARG A 6 -25.78 -18.33 -15.99
CA ARG A 6 -26.19 -19.63 -15.44
C ARG A 6 -25.42 -19.98 -14.17
N ILE A 7 -24.15 -19.56 -14.06
CA ILE A 7 -23.34 -19.78 -12.86
C ILE A 7 -23.51 -18.57 -11.92
N LYS A 8 -23.90 -18.83 -10.66
CA LYS A 8 -24.14 -17.78 -9.65
C LYS A 8 -22.88 -17.31 -8.92
N THR A 9 -21.76 -18.05 -9.04
CA THR A 9 -20.48 -17.68 -8.45
C THR A 9 -19.69 -16.75 -9.38
N ASN A 10 -18.88 -15.85 -8.81
CA ASN A 10 -17.97 -15.00 -9.57
C ASN A 10 -16.58 -15.69 -9.65
N PRO A 11 -16.12 -16.14 -10.83
CA PRO A 11 -14.80 -16.76 -10.97
C PRO A 11 -13.63 -15.77 -10.94
N GLY A 12 -13.93 -14.45 -10.89
CA GLY A 12 -12.95 -13.41 -11.17
C GLY A 12 -12.58 -13.37 -12.65
N ARG A 13 -11.68 -12.45 -13.02
CA ARG A 13 -11.17 -12.32 -14.39
C ARG A 13 -9.87 -13.09 -14.56
N PHE A 14 -9.67 -13.60 -15.77
CA PHE A 14 -8.40 -14.12 -16.26
C PHE A 14 -7.78 -13.12 -17.25
N PHE A 15 -6.52 -13.32 -17.64
CA PHE A 15 -5.79 -12.35 -18.44
C PHE A 15 -6.50 -11.96 -19.75
N GLU A 16 -7.10 -12.93 -20.45
CA GLU A 16 -7.84 -12.72 -21.69
C GLU A 16 -9.22 -12.06 -21.51
N ASP A 17 -9.66 -11.81 -20.27
CA ASP A 17 -10.94 -11.15 -19.98
C ASP A 17 -10.83 -9.62 -19.86
N TYR A 18 -9.61 -9.06 -19.93
CA TYR A 18 -9.37 -7.61 -19.83
C TYR A 18 -9.28 -6.95 -21.20
N THR A 19 -9.73 -5.70 -21.28
CA THR A 19 -9.58 -4.84 -22.46
C THR A 19 -8.98 -3.50 -22.04
N VAL A 20 -7.98 -2.99 -22.76
CA VAL A 20 -7.40 -1.66 -22.49
C VAL A 20 -8.49 -0.58 -22.62
N GLY A 21 -8.52 0.35 -21.67
CA GLY A 21 -9.55 1.39 -21.52
C GLY A 21 -10.82 0.93 -20.80
N GLU A 22 -10.96 -0.36 -20.47
CA GLU A 22 -12.10 -0.84 -19.69
C GLU A 22 -12.06 -0.27 -18.25
N VAL A 23 -13.18 0.32 -17.82
CA VAL A 23 -13.39 0.74 -16.43
C VAL A 23 -14.25 -0.28 -15.70
N ILE A 24 -13.69 -0.86 -14.65
CA ILE A 24 -14.31 -1.91 -13.85
C ILE A 24 -14.79 -1.29 -12.52
N PRO A 25 -16.11 -1.11 -12.31
CA PRO A 25 -16.62 -0.72 -11.00
C PRO A 25 -16.53 -1.90 -10.04
N HIS A 26 -15.97 -1.68 -8.85
CA HIS A 26 -15.83 -2.72 -7.83
C HIS A 26 -17.02 -2.73 -6.88
N ALA A 27 -17.42 -3.94 -6.48
CA ALA A 27 -18.53 -4.15 -5.57
C ALA A 27 -18.17 -3.80 -4.11
N VAL A 28 -19.19 -3.76 -3.26
CA VAL A 28 -19.09 -3.66 -1.79
C VAL A 28 -18.48 -2.32 -1.35
N PRO A 29 -19.22 -1.19 -1.48
CA PRO A 29 -18.82 0.07 -0.87
C PRO A 29 -18.68 -0.12 0.66
N ARG A 30 -17.73 0.58 1.27
CA ARG A 30 -17.35 0.39 2.66
C ARG A 30 -17.32 1.71 3.42
N THR A 31 -18.28 1.88 4.34
CA THR A 31 -18.24 2.98 5.31
C THR A 31 -17.14 2.74 6.32
N ILE A 32 -16.33 3.77 6.60
CA ILE A 32 -15.26 3.77 7.58
C ILE A 32 -15.82 4.34 8.90
N SER A 33 -15.39 3.80 10.03
CA SER A 33 -15.84 4.19 11.36
C SER A 33 -14.68 4.15 12.36
N GLY A 34 -14.98 4.29 13.67
CA GLY A 34 -13.95 4.19 14.71
C GLY A 34 -13.41 2.79 14.94
N GLY A 35 -14.16 1.74 14.57
CA GLY A 35 -13.74 0.35 14.77
C GLY A 35 -12.53 -0.04 13.93
N GLU A 36 -12.44 0.48 12.71
CA GLU A 36 -11.30 0.24 11.83
C GLU A 36 -10.01 0.83 12.39
N ARG A 37 -10.06 2.04 12.98
CA ARG A 37 -8.90 2.66 13.67
C ARG A 37 -8.42 1.78 14.82
N ALA A 38 -9.34 1.36 15.69
CA ALA A 38 -9.01 0.51 16.84
C ALA A 38 -8.40 -0.84 16.40
N LEU A 39 -8.99 -1.49 15.39
CA LEU A 39 -8.47 -2.76 14.87
C LEU A 39 -7.12 -2.60 14.17
N TYR A 40 -6.90 -1.51 13.43
CA TYR A 40 -5.61 -1.25 12.78
C TYR A 40 -4.50 -1.09 13.83
N HIS A 41 -4.73 -0.31 14.88
CA HIS A 41 -3.77 -0.15 15.99
C HIS A 41 -3.59 -1.42 16.84
N ALA A 42 -4.57 -2.33 16.85
CA ALA A 42 -4.43 -3.63 17.50
C ALA A 42 -3.60 -4.62 16.65
N LEU A 43 -3.63 -4.48 15.32
CA LEU A 43 -2.93 -5.35 14.36
C LEU A 43 -1.49 -4.92 14.10
N TYR A 44 -1.19 -3.64 14.23
CA TYR A 44 0.14 -3.08 14.02
C TYR A 44 0.50 -2.20 15.20
N PRO A 45 1.75 -2.21 15.70
CA PRO A 45 2.19 -1.34 16.80
C PRO A 45 2.37 0.12 16.36
N ALA A 46 1.40 0.67 15.62
CA ALA A 46 1.41 2.02 15.08
C ALA A 46 1.23 3.06 16.19
N ARG A 47 2.08 4.08 16.19
CA ARG A 47 2.10 5.14 17.22
C ARG A 47 2.14 6.57 16.69
N HIS A 48 1.97 6.77 15.38
CA HIS A 48 1.93 8.10 14.79
C HIS A 48 0.80 8.92 15.43
N ALA A 49 1.16 10.04 16.07
CA ALA A 49 0.26 10.81 16.92
C ALA A 49 -0.95 11.36 16.16
N LEU A 50 -0.77 11.74 14.89
CA LEU A 50 -1.83 12.28 14.03
C LEU A 50 -2.95 11.26 13.77
N TYR A 51 -2.64 9.96 13.75
CA TYR A 51 -3.63 8.87 13.60
C TYR A 51 -4.17 8.34 14.93
N SER A 52 -3.55 8.74 16.04
CA SER A 52 -3.89 8.24 17.38
C SER A 52 -4.79 9.19 18.17
N SER A 53 -4.70 10.50 17.95
CA SER A 53 -5.38 11.50 18.76
C SER A 53 -6.08 12.55 17.91
N ASP A 54 -7.41 12.68 18.11
CA ASP A 54 -8.20 13.76 17.50
C ASP A 54 -7.72 15.13 17.98
N GLU A 55 -7.23 15.22 19.22
CA GLU A 55 -6.73 16.49 19.78
C GLU A 55 -5.38 16.89 19.16
N PHE A 56 -4.48 15.93 18.97
CA PHE A 56 -3.21 16.17 18.28
C PHE A 56 -3.45 16.61 16.83
N ALA A 57 -4.38 15.95 16.13
CA ALA A 57 -4.75 16.31 14.77
C ALA A 57 -5.36 17.72 14.67
N ARG A 58 -6.15 18.16 15.67
CA ARG A 58 -6.69 19.53 15.74
C ARG A 58 -5.63 20.59 15.95
N VAL A 59 -4.65 20.33 16.81
CA VAL A 59 -3.48 21.21 16.96
C VAL A 59 -2.72 21.32 15.63
N CYS A 60 -2.70 20.24 14.83
CA CYS A 60 -2.14 20.24 13.49
C CYS A 60 -3.08 20.80 12.39
N GLY A 61 -4.19 21.45 12.78
CA GLY A 61 -5.12 22.13 11.88
C GLY A 61 -6.15 21.25 11.15
N LEU A 62 -6.17 19.94 11.43
CA LEU A 62 -7.19 19.02 10.90
C LEU A 62 -8.47 19.03 11.77
N PRO A 63 -9.66 18.73 11.21
CA PRO A 63 -10.91 18.71 12.00
C PRO A 63 -10.95 17.63 13.09
N ALA A 64 -10.28 16.50 12.84
CA ALA A 64 -10.12 15.36 13.72
C ALA A 64 -8.96 14.50 13.20
N SER A 65 -8.66 13.38 13.87
CA SER A 65 -7.71 12.40 13.36
C SER A 65 -8.31 11.71 12.12
N PRO A 66 -7.70 11.82 10.93
CA PRO A 66 -8.10 11.00 9.80
C PRO A 66 -7.77 9.53 10.08
N VAL A 67 -8.31 8.63 9.26
CA VAL A 67 -7.85 7.26 9.28
C VAL A 67 -6.49 7.13 8.62
N ASP A 68 -5.68 6.17 9.07
CA ASP A 68 -4.34 5.94 8.54
C ASP A 68 -4.35 5.76 7.00
N ASP A 69 -3.38 6.39 6.33
CA ASP A 69 -3.27 6.40 4.87
C ASP A 69 -3.23 5.00 4.28
N LEU A 70 -2.48 4.09 4.91
CA LEU A 70 -2.37 2.70 4.48
C LEU A 70 -3.67 1.95 4.74
N MET A 71 -4.41 2.29 5.79
CA MET A 71 -5.74 1.74 6.01
C MET A 71 -6.69 2.09 4.85
N ALA A 72 -6.72 3.36 4.44
CA ALA A 72 -7.49 3.80 3.27
C ALA A 72 -7.02 3.08 1.98
N PHE A 73 -5.71 2.98 1.78
CA PHE A 73 -5.12 2.23 0.67
C PHE A 73 -5.55 0.76 0.67
N HIS A 74 -5.51 0.07 1.81
CA HIS A 74 -5.89 -1.34 1.90
C HIS A 74 -7.38 -1.56 1.65
N VAL A 75 -8.26 -0.66 2.10
CA VAL A 75 -9.69 -0.74 1.77
C VAL A 75 -9.89 -0.62 0.26
N VAL A 76 -9.32 0.41 -0.39
CA VAL A 76 -9.45 0.63 -1.84
C VAL A 76 -8.81 -0.51 -2.63
N PHE A 77 -7.61 -0.95 -2.25
CA PHE A 77 -6.93 -2.10 -2.84
C PHE A 77 -7.78 -3.37 -2.72
N GLY A 78 -8.32 -3.64 -1.52
CA GLY A 78 -9.18 -4.79 -1.24
C GLY A 78 -10.42 -4.83 -2.11
N LYS A 79 -11.02 -3.66 -2.43
CA LYS A 79 -12.16 -3.58 -3.37
C LYS A 79 -11.80 -4.11 -4.75
N SER A 80 -10.58 -3.85 -5.22
CA SER A 80 -10.13 -4.27 -6.55
C SER A 80 -9.81 -5.75 -6.66
N VAL A 81 -9.58 -6.47 -5.55
CA VAL A 81 -9.08 -7.84 -5.58
C VAL A 81 -9.99 -8.82 -6.33
N PRO A 82 -11.32 -8.87 -6.09
CA PRO A 82 -12.20 -9.81 -6.77
C PRO A 82 -12.14 -9.72 -8.29
N ASP A 83 -11.96 -8.50 -8.83
CA ASP A 83 -12.03 -8.24 -10.26
C ASP A 83 -10.66 -8.13 -10.94
N VAL A 84 -9.59 -7.79 -10.22
CA VAL A 84 -8.26 -7.55 -10.78
C VAL A 84 -7.27 -8.67 -10.47
N SER A 85 -7.28 -9.20 -9.24
CA SER A 85 -6.19 -10.06 -8.77
C SER A 85 -6.60 -11.37 -8.09
N LEU A 86 -7.88 -11.75 -8.17
CA LEU A 86 -8.35 -13.03 -7.65
C LEU A 86 -7.62 -14.23 -8.27
N ASN A 87 -7.30 -14.14 -9.57
CA ASN A 87 -6.55 -15.15 -10.32
C ASN A 87 -5.08 -14.76 -10.58
N ALA A 88 -4.58 -13.74 -9.88
CA ALA A 88 -3.20 -13.31 -10.01
C ALA A 88 -2.23 -14.35 -9.40
N VAL A 89 -1.02 -14.39 -9.97
CA VAL A 89 0.15 -15.09 -9.42
C VAL A 89 0.85 -14.19 -8.41
N ALA A 90 1.06 -12.92 -8.76
CA ALA A 90 1.73 -11.94 -7.92
C ALA A 90 1.34 -10.51 -8.34
N ASN A 91 1.42 -9.58 -7.38
CA ASN A 91 1.51 -8.15 -7.66
C ASN A 91 2.96 -7.80 -7.95
N LEU A 92 3.21 -7.19 -9.10
CA LEU A 92 4.56 -6.96 -9.61
C LEU A 92 5.08 -5.55 -9.30
N GLY A 93 4.19 -4.61 -8.96
CA GLY A 93 4.58 -3.32 -8.45
C GLY A 93 3.45 -2.33 -8.30
N TYR A 94 3.82 -1.13 -7.89
CA TYR A 94 2.98 0.04 -7.71
C TYR A 94 3.68 1.23 -8.34
N ALA A 95 2.91 2.22 -8.78
CA ALA A 95 3.43 3.50 -9.21
C ALA A 95 2.39 4.58 -8.94
N GLU A 96 2.87 5.79 -8.70
CA GLU A 96 2.04 7.01 -8.65
C GLU A 96 0.82 6.87 -7.73
N ALA A 97 1.00 6.25 -6.55
CA ALA A 97 -0.06 6.28 -5.54
C ALA A 97 -0.08 7.67 -4.92
N ARG A 98 -1.26 8.30 -4.92
CA ARG A 98 -1.47 9.66 -4.40
C ARG A 98 -2.69 9.68 -3.52
N TRP A 99 -2.53 10.19 -2.31
CA TRP A 99 -3.65 10.52 -1.44
C TRP A 99 -4.12 11.92 -1.81
N LEU A 100 -5.35 12.02 -2.29
CA LEU A 100 -5.92 13.26 -2.79
C LEU A 100 -6.75 13.97 -1.72
N ARG A 101 -7.28 13.21 -0.75
CA ARG A 101 -8.06 13.70 0.39
C ARG A 101 -7.86 12.77 1.59
N PRO A 102 -7.77 13.29 2.82
CA PRO A 102 -7.89 12.46 4.01
C PRO A 102 -9.25 11.75 4.03
N VAL A 103 -9.27 10.55 4.60
CA VAL A 103 -10.50 9.79 4.85
C VAL A 103 -10.82 9.90 6.33
N TYR A 104 -12.07 10.20 6.66
CA TYR A 104 -12.53 10.33 8.05
C TYR A 104 -13.53 9.24 8.42
N ALA A 105 -13.71 9.03 9.73
CA ALA A 105 -14.82 8.22 10.22
C ALA A 105 -16.15 8.82 9.73
N GLY A 106 -17.00 7.97 9.15
CA GLY A 106 -18.24 8.34 8.47
C GLY A 106 -18.16 8.32 6.95
N ASP A 107 -16.96 8.42 6.35
CA ASP A 107 -16.82 8.37 4.89
C ASP A 107 -17.12 6.96 4.34
N THR A 108 -17.75 6.90 3.17
CA THR A 108 -18.00 5.63 2.45
C THR A 108 -17.13 5.51 1.23
N LEU A 109 -16.21 4.54 1.24
CA LEU A 109 -15.29 4.29 0.14
C LEU A 109 -15.86 3.29 -0.86
N ARG A 110 -15.82 3.66 -2.14
CA ARG A 110 -15.98 2.78 -3.30
C ARG A 110 -14.76 2.87 -4.19
N ALA A 111 -14.56 1.92 -5.10
CA ALA A 111 -13.42 1.94 -6.01
C ALA A 111 -13.81 1.52 -7.44
N SER A 112 -13.01 1.95 -8.41
CA SER A 112 -13.01 1.42 -9.77
C SER A 112 -11.59 1.30 -10.29
N SER A 113 -11.36 0.39 -11.23
CA SER A 113 -10.07 0.24 -11.91
C SER A 113 -10.22 0.40 -13.42
N GLU A 114 -9.40 1.27 -14.01
CA GLU A 114 -9.21 1.40 -15.45
C GLU A 114 -8.05 0.48 -15.89
N VAL A 115 -8.25 -0.36 -16.90
CA VAL A 115 -7.17 -1.14 -17.50
C VAL A 115 -6.36 -0.24 -18.41
N ILE A 116 -5.12 0.07 -18.01
CA ILE A 116 -4.24 1.01 -18.73
C ILE A 116 -3.15 0.31 -19.54
N GLY A 117 -3.08 -1.03 -19.47
CA GLY A 117 -2.12 -1.80 -20.25
C GLY A 117 -2.27 -3.31 -20.08
N LEU A 118 -1.89 -4.05 -21.12
CA LEU A 118 -1.90 -5.51 -21.17
C LEU A 118 -0.64 -5.99 -21.89
N LYS A 119 0.03 -7.00 -21.35
CA LYS A 119 1.18 -7.64 -22.00
C LYS A 119 1.21 -9.13 -21.69
N GLN A 120 1.04 -9.98 -22.71
CA GLN A 120 1.18 -11.42 -22.50
C GLN A 120 2.64 -11.78 -22.21
N ASN A 121 2.88 -12.72 -21.29
CA ASN A 121 4.22 -13.24 -21.05
C ASN A 121 4.62 -14.25 -22.14
N SER A 122 5.92 -14.40 -22.37
CA SER A 122 6.48 -15.29 -23.39
C SER A 122 6.08 -16.75 -23.23
N SER A 123 5.76 -17.20 -22.01
CA SER A 123 5.29 -18.57 -21.76
C SER A 123 3.88 -18.86 -22.31
N GLY A 124 3.11 -17.83 -22.66
CA GLY A 124 1.73 -17.96 -23.13
C GLY A 124 0.73 -18.39 -22.06
N LYS A 125 1.14 -18.62 -20.80
CA LYS A 125 0.28 -19.11 -19.71
C LYS A 125 -0.24 -18.01 -18.78
N THR A 126 0.41 -16.84 -18.81
CA THR A 126 0.10 -15.68 -17.97
C THR A 126 0.29 -14.40 -18.77
N GLY A 127 -0.23 -13.29 -18.25
CA GLY A 127 0.08 -11.95 -18.76
C GLY A 127 0.04 -10.91 -17.65
N VAL A 128 0.64 -9.77 -17.91
CA VAL A 128 0.67 -8.62 -17.01
C VAL A 128 -0.49 -7.70 -17.35
N VAL A 129 -1.29 -7.36 -16.34
CA VAL A 129 -2.38 -6.39 -16.42
C VAL A 129 -1.98 -5.17 -15.61
N TYR A 130 -1.98 -4.00 -16.25
CA TYR A 130 -1.75 -2.71 -15.63
C TYR A 130 -3.10 -2.04 -15.38
N VAL A 131 -3.35 -1.62 -14.14
CA VAL A 131 -4.57 -0.90 -13.79
C VAL A 131 -4.26 0.41 -13.08
N ARG A 132 -5.05 1.44 -13.36
CA ARG A 132 -5.20 2.62 -12.51
C ARG A 132 -6.45 2.42 -11.65
N THR A 133 -6.26 2.31 -10.34
CA THR A 133 -7.36 2.18 -9.39
C THR A 133 -7.60 3.53 -8.71
N THR A 134 -8.86 3.95 -8.63
CA THR A 134 -9.27 5.19 -7.95
C THR A 134 -10.31 4.85 -6.88
N GLY A 135 -10.07 5.33 -5.66
CA GLY A 135 -11.02 5.28 -4.56
C GLY A 135 -11.83 6.58 -4.50
N PHE A 136 -13.14 6.48 -4.20
CA PHE A 136 -14.04 7.61 -4.09
C PHE A 136 -14.81 7.58 -2.77
N ASN A 137 -15.13 8.75 -2.22
CA ASN A 137 -16.03 8.86 -1.08
C ASN A 137 -17.52 8.87 -1.51
N GLN A 138 -18.43 9.03 -0.54
CA GLN A 138 -19.89 9.11 -0.73
C GLN A 138 -20.34 10.27 -1.63
N HIS A 139 -19.54 11.32 -1.76
CA HIS A 139 -19.81 12.48 -2.62
C HIS A 139 -19.30 12.28 -4.06
N GLY A 140 -18.71 11.11 -4.35
CA GLY A 140 -18.10 10.83 -5.65
C GLY A 140 -16.77 11.55 -5.87
N LEU A 141 -16.17 12.13 -4.82
CA LEU A 141 -14.86 12.77 -4.90
C LEU A 141 -13.76 11.70 -4.76
N PRO A 142 -12.71 11.75 -5.58
CA PRO A 142 -11.60 10.80 -5.47
C PRO A 142 -10.82 11.08 -4.19
N VAL A 143 -10.61 10.05 -3.37
CA VAL A 143 -9.81 10.16 -2.13
C VAL A 143 -8.37 9.73 -2.34
N MET A 144 -8.15 8.80 -3.27
CA MET A 144 -6.83 8.34 -3.65
C MET A 144 -6.85 7.70 -5.03
N GLU A 145 -5.71 7.68 -5.68
CA GLU A 145 -5.46 6.94 -6.91
C GLU A 145 -4.12 6.22 -6.83
N PHE A 146 -3.97 5.09 -7.52
CA PHE A 146 -2.69 4.43 -7.70
C PHE A 146 -2.69 3.57 -8.96
N LYS A 147 -1.50 3.38 -9.53
CA LYS A 147 -1.28 2.40 -10.60
C LYS A 147 -0.64 1.15 -9.98
N ARG A 148 -1.06 -0.02 -10.44
CA ARG A 148 -0.41 -1.29 -10.10
C ARG A 148 -0.47 -2.24 -11.27
N TRP A 149 0.44 -3.21 -11.29
CA TRP A 149 0.41 -4.27 -12.29
C TRP A 149 0.57 -5.65 -11.66
N VAL A 150 -0.19 -6.59 -12.20
CA VAL A 150 -0.33 -7.95 -11.67
C VAL A 150 -0.09 -8.96 -12.77
N MET A 151 0.60 -10.05 -12.42
CA MET A 151 0.69 -11.21 -13.30
C MET A 151 -0.58 -12.06 -13.11
N VAL A 152 -1.42 -12.17 -14.14
CA VAL A 152 -2.68 -12.91 -14.11
C VAL A 152 -2.59 -14.16 -14.96
N ARG A 153 -3.18 -15.26 -14.47
CA ARG A 153 -3.28 -16.52 -15.23
C ARG A 153 -4.22 -16.36 -16.43
N LYS A 154 -3.90 -17.04 -17.53
CA LYS A 154 -4.90 -17.30 -18.56
C LYS A 154 -5.79 -18.46 -18.13
N ARG A 155 -7.07 -18.43 -18.51
CA ARG A 155 -7.97 -19.58 -18.34
C ARG A 155 -7.75 -20.57 -19.47
N ASP A 156 -7.64 -20.07 -20.69
CA ASP A 156 -7.29 -20.83 -21.88
C ASP A 156 -5.90 -20.40 -22.39
N PRO A 157 -4.86 -21.25 -22.29
CA PRO A 157 -3.53 -20.97 -22.83
C PRO A 157 -3.53 -20.59 -24.32
N GLU A 158 -4.49 -21.12 -25.11
CA GLU A 158 -4.59 -20.91 -26.55
C GLU A 158 -5.36 -19.65 -26.93
N ALA A 159 -5.96 -18.94 -25.97
CA ALA A 159 -6.65 -17.67 -26.25
C ALA A 159 -5.68 -16.67 -26.91
N PRO A 160 -6.13 -15.87 -27.90
CA PRO A 160 -5.24 -14.95 -28.61
C PRO A 160 -4.65 -13.91 -27.66
N ALA A 161 -3.38 -13.57 -27.87
CA ALA A 161 -2.73 -12.49 -27.11
C ALA A 161 -3.36 -11.14 -27.51
N PRO A 162 -3.69 -10.26 -26.54
CA PRO A 162 -4.07 -8.89 -26.85
C PRO A 162 -2.86 -8.12 -27.41
N GLU A 163 -3.13 -7.00 -28.08
CA GLU A 163 -2.09 -6.04 -28.43
C GLU A 163 -1.34 -5.58 -27.16
N ALA A 164 -0.01 -5.58 -27.23
CA ALA A 164 0.81 -5.25 -26.08
C ALA A 164 0.81 -3.72 -25.85
N VAL A 165 0.27 -3.31 -24.71
CA VAL A 165 0.30 -1.93 -24.23
C VAL A 165 0.95 -1.92 -22.86
N VAL A 166 2.10 -1.25 -22.74
CA VAL A 166 2.78 -1.00 -21.47
C VAL A 166 2.73 0.50 -21.23
N PRO A 167 2.05 0.98 -20.18
CA PRO A 167 1.97 2.41 -19.91
C PRO A 167 3.34 2.95 -19.49
N ASP A 168 3.60 4.20 -19.84
CA ASP A 168 4.69 4.96 -19.24
C ASP A 168 4.31 5.32 -17.79
N LEU A 169 5.23 5.08 -16.86
CA LEU A 169 5.02 5.25 -15.43
C LEU A 169 6.09 6.20 -14.89
N ALA A 170 5.67 7.19 -14.11
CA ALA A 170 6.62 8.12 -13.52
C ALA A 170 7.57 7.36 -12.57
N PRO A 171 8.88 7.70 -12.55
CA PRO A 171 9.84 7.05 -11.66
C PRO A 171 9.55 7.31 -10.18
N HIS A 172 8.88 8.43 -9.89
CA HIS A 172 8.32 8.79 -8.59
C HIS A 172 7.27 9.89 -8.77
N VAL A 173 6.41 10.08 -7.77
CA VAL A 173 5.51 11.22 -7.71
C VAL A 173 6.36 12.47 -7.49
N ALA A 174 6.23 13.46 -8.38
CA ALA A 174 6.94 14.72 -8.23
C ALA A 174 6.45 15.45 -6.97
N PRO A 175 7.32 16.16 -6.23
CA PRO A 175 6.92 16.88 -5.02
C PRO A 175 5.73 17.84 -5.23
N GLY A 176 5.68 18.52 -6.38
CA GLY A 176 4.58 19.43 -6.74
C GLY A 176 3.23 18.73 -6.99
N ASP A 177 3.22 17.41 -7.16
CA ASP A 177 2.01 16.61 -7.33
C ASP A 177 1.52 15.97 -6.02
N LEU A 178 2.25 16.14 -4.92
CA LEU A 178 1.82 15.73 -3.59
C LEU A 178 0.66 16.64 -3.13
N VAL A 179 -0.41 16.04 -2.62
CA VAL A 179 -1.53 16.80 -2.09
C VAL A 179 -1.38 16.88 -0.58
N ILE A 180 -1.23 18.11 -0.09
CA ILE A 180 -1.23 18.38 1.35
C ILE A 180 -2.68 18.56 1.82
N PRO A 181 -3.13 17.86 2.87
CA PRO A 181 -4.47 18.04 3.41
C PRO A 181 -4.76 19.51 3.72
N ALA A 182 -5.94 19.98 3.31
CA ALA A 182 -6.37 21.34 3.59
C ALA A 182 -6.39 21.61 5.10
N GLY A 183 -5.70 22.67 5.53
CA GLY A 183 -5.59 23.06 6.93
C GLY A 183 -4.44 22.40 7.70
N LEU A 184 -3.71 21.44 7.13
CA LEU A 184 -2.56 20.84 7.80
C LEU A 184 -1.50 21.90 8.10
N ASP A 185 -1.09 22.00 9.36
CA ASP A 185 -0.14 22.99 9.86
C ASP A 185 0.68 22.37 11.00
N PHE A 186 2.01 22.40 10.90
CA PHE A 186 2.91 21.87 11.93
C PHE A 186 3.66 22.97 12.71
N THR A 187 3.21 24.23 12.64
CA THR A 187 3.82 25.35 13.39
C THR A 187 3.59 25.24 14.91
N GLN A 188 2.50 24.60 15.34
CA GLN A 188 2.17 24.33 16.75
C GLN A 188 2.43 22.86 17.15
N TYR A 189 3.27 22.16 16.39
CA TYR A 189 3.51 20.73 16.55
C TYR A 189 4.20 20.41 17.90
N ASP A 190 3.58 19.52 18.68
CA ASP A 190 4.13 19.08 19.97
C ASP A 190 5.01 17.83 19.79
N PHE A 191 6.33 18.06 19.75
CA PHE A 191 7.34 17.01 19.62
C PHE A 191 7.35 16.02 20.79
N GLY A 192 6.98 16.46 22.00
CA GLY A 192 6.91 15.61 23.18
C GLY A 192 5.79 14.58 23.07
N LEU A 193 4.62 15.01 22.58
CA LEU A 193 3.49 14.10 22.30
C LEU A 193 3.70 13.26 21.04
N ALA A 194 4.44 13.78 20.04
CA ALA A 194 4.77 13.03 18.83
C ALA A 194 5.78 11.90 19.09
N GLY A 195 6.60 12.04 20.14
CA GLY A 195 7.51 11.01 20.62
C GLY A 195 8.95 11.14 20.13
N GLU A 196 9.30 12.24 19.47
CA GLU A 196 10.64 12.46 18.87
C GLU A 196 10.89 13.97 18.63
N PRO A 197 12.06 14.53 19.00
CA PRO A 197 12.44 15.90 18.62
C PRO A 197 12.84 16.11 17.15
N HIS A 198 13.30 15.10 16.41
CA HIS A 198 13.87 15.26 15.07
C HIS A 198 12.87 15.74 14.00
N ARG A 199 13.25 16.78 13.25
CA ARG A 199 12.49 17.44 12.16
C ARG A 199 13.10 17.13 10.80
N LEU A 200 12.46 17.60 9.71
CA LEU A 200 12.98 17.40 8.34
C LEU A 200 14.43 17.88 8.16
N ALA A 201 14.82 18.95 8.86
CA ALA A 201 16.17 19.48 8.82
C ALA A 201 17.22 18.55 9.44
N ASP A 202 16.82 17.66 10.35
CA ASP A 202 17.71 16.77 11.09
C ASP A 202 18.02 15.46 10.34
N TYR A 203 17.31 15.18 9.24
CA TYR A 203 17.57 14.01 8.39
C TYR A 203 18.45 14.37 7.18
N GLU A 204 19.41 13.52 6.84
CA GLU A 204 20.31 13.71 5.71
C GLU A 204 19.95 12.80 4.53
N VAL A 205 20.01 13.30 3.28
CA VAL A 205 19.83 12.45 2.11
C VAL A 205 20.97 11.43 2.04
N GLY A 206 20.62 10.14 1.91
CA GLY A 206 21.53 9.01 1.99
C GLY A 206 21.68 8.42 3.40
N GLU A 207 21.11 9.05 4.43
CA GLU A 207 21.05 8.50 5.78
C GLU A 207 20.25 7.19 5.80
N VAL A 208 20.77 6.20 6.54
CA VAL A 208 20.10 4.92 6.78
C VAL A 208 19.75 4.77 8.26
N ILE A 209 18.54 4.29 8.52
CA ILE A 209 17.95 4.21 9.85
C ILE A 209 17.54 2.75 10.10
N ASP A 210 18.17 2.08 11.06
CA ASP A 210 17.70 0.79 11.55
C ASP A 210 16.57 1.04 12.56
N HIS A 211 15.38 0.46 12.30
CA HIS A 211 14.24 0.63 13.20
C HIS A 211 14.28 -0.30 14.40
N VAL A 212 15.25 -1.23 14.47
CA VAL A 212 15.62 -2.10 15.60
C VAL A 212 14.59 -3.15 15.98
N ASP A 213 13.32 -2.77 16.10
CA ASP A 213 12.23 -3.59 16.56
C ASP A 213 11.92 -4.74 15.59
N GLY A 214 11.33 -5.81 16.14
CA GLY A 214 10.94 -6.98 15.37
C GLY A 214 9.61 -7.55 15.86
N VAL A 215 8.71 -7.85 14.94
CA VAL A 215 7.39 -8.42 15.25
C VAL A 215 7.21 -9.73 14.51
N THR A 216 6.98 -10.81 15.26
CA THR A 216 6.68 -12.13 14.70
C THR A 216 5.23 -12.19 14.28
N LEU A 217 5.01 -12.61 13.04
CA LEU A 217 3.67 -12.61 12.47
C LEU A 217 2.89 -13.88 12.80
N GLU A 218 1.59 -13.73 13.05
CA GLU A 218 0.69 -14.83 13.38
C GLU A 218 -0.38 -15.06 12.31
N GLU A 219 -0.90 -16.28 12.21
CA GLU A 219 -1.92 -16.60 11.20
C GLU A 219 -3.23 -15.81 11.40
N ALA A 220 -3.61 -15.60 12.65
CA ALA A 220 -4.86 -14.92 12.98
C ALA A 220 -4.81 -13.44 12.60
N GLU A 221 -3.71 -12.73 12.89
CA GLU A 221 -3.61 -11.28 12.67
C GLU A 221 -3.69 -10.91 11.19
N HIS A 222 -2.94 -11.57 10.30
CA HIS A 222 -2.91 -11.16 8.89
C HIS A 222 -4.23 -11.51 8.21
N MET A 223 -4.87 -12.62 8.61
CA MET A 223 -6.20 -12.97 8.15
C MET A 223 -7.25 -11.97 8.65
N MET A 224 -7.16 -11.51 9.90
CA MET A 224 -8.02 -10.46 10.45
C MET A 224 -7.85 -9.14 9.71
N ALA A 225 -6.60 -8.70 9.48
CA ALA A 225 -6.29 -7.53 8.69
C ALA A 225 -6.88 -7.66 7.28
N THR A 226 -6.61 -8.76 6.59
CA THR A 226 -7.09 -9.00 5.22
C THR A 226 -8.63 -9.01 5.12
N ARG A 227 -9.31 -9.56 6.14
CA ARG A 227 -10.78 -9.51 6.26
C ARG A 227 -11.29 -8.09 6.50
N LEU A 228 -10.59 -7.29 7.30
CA LEU A 228 -10.95 -5.89 7.57
C LEU A 228 -10.98 -5.07 6.26
N TRP A 229 -10.05 -5.36 5.35
CA TRP A 229 -9.98 -4.76 4.00
C TRP A 229 -11.00 -5.33 3.01
N GLN A 230 -11.70 -6.40 3.40
CA GLN A 230 -12.53 -7.25 2.53
C GLN A 230 -11.77 -7.69 1.27
N ASN A 231 -10.47 -7.94 1.42
CA ASN A 231 -9.63 -8.57 0.39
C ASN A 231 -9.92 -10.07 0.40
N THR A 232 -10.24 -10.63 -0.76
CA THR A 232 -10.69 -12.03 -0.92
C THR A 232 -9.69 -12.93 -1.63
N SER A 233 -8.42 -12.51 -1.76
CA SER A 233 -7.39 -13.36 -2.35
C SER A 233 -7.26 -14.66 -1.55
N LYS A 234 -7.45 -15.79 -2.25
CA LYS A 234 -7.54 -17.12 -1.63
C LYS A 234 -6.25 -17.50 -0.89
N THR A 235 -5.11 -17.01 -1.37
CA THR A 235 -3.77 -17.33 -0.83
C THR A 235 -3.59 -16.94 0.63
N HIS A 236 -4.37 -15.99 1.14
CA HIS A 236 -4.29 -15.51 2.51
C HIS A 236 -5.13 -16.34 3.48
N PHE A 237 -6.03 -17.18 2.98
CA PHE A 237 -7.02 -17.88 3.81
C PHE A 237 -6.99 -19.40 3.65
N ASP A 238 -6.60 -19.90 2.48
CA ASP A 238 -6.63 -21.31 2.14
C ASP A 238 -5.24 -21.79 1.72
N ALA A 239 -4.66 -22.66 2.55
CA ALA A 239 -3.37 -23.29 2.29
C ALA A 239 -3.48 -24.56 1.42
N THR A 240 -4.67 -25.13 1.25
CA THR A 240 -4.85 -26.42 0.56
C THR A 240 -4.31 -26.48 -0.86
N PRO A 241 -4.30 -25.38 -1.66
CA PRO A 241 -3.74 -25.41 -3.01
C PRO A 241 -2.21 -25.34 -3.04
N ARG A 242 -1.53 -25.13 -1.90
CA ARG A 242 -0.09 -24.91 -1.85
C ARG A 242 0.66 -26.16 -1.39
N PRO A 243 1.75 -26.56 -2.08
CA PRO A 243 2.54 -27.74 -1.69
C PRO A 243 3.17 -27.65 -0.30
N ASP A 244 3.47 -26.43 0.16
CA ASP A 244 4.10 -26.17 1.47
C ASP A 244 3.09 -26.09 2.62
N GLY A 245 1.78 -26.13 2.34
CA GLY A 245 0.72 -26.06 3.36
C GLY A 245 0.67 -24.73 4.12
N LYS A 246 1.32 -23.66 3.63
CA LYS A 246 1.37 -22.35 4.30
C LYS A 246 0.52 -21.31 3.57
N ARG A 247 -0.23 -20.49 4.30
CA ARG A 247 -0.87 -19.29 3.74
C ARG A 247 0.18 -18.23 3.45
N LEU A 248 0.01 -17.52 2.34
CA LEU A 248 0.81 -16.33 2.07
C LEU A 248 0.23 -15.15 2.83
N ILE A 249 1.07 -14.42 3.56
CA ILE A 249 0.67 -13.16 4.17
C ILE A 249 0.45 -12.10 3.07
N TYR A 250 -0.59 -11.28 3.22
CA TYR A 250 -0.86 -10.17 2.31
C TYR A 250 0.33 -9.20 2.32
N GLY A 251 0.92 -8.91 1.16
CA GLY A 251 2.05 -7.98 1.09
C GLY A 251 1.77 -6.59 1.67
N GLY A 252 0.52 -6.09 1.60
CA GLY A 252 0.16 -4.84 2.28
C GLY A 252 0.19 -4.92 3.81
N HIS A 253 0.03 -6.10 4.39
CA HIS A 253 0.25 -6.30 5.83
C HIS A 253 1.72 -6.06 6.20
N VAL A 254 2.66 -6.48 5.35
CA VAL A 254 4.09 -6.19 5.52
C VAL A 254 4.38 -4.70 5.36
N ILE A 255 3.69 -4.00 4.45
CA ILE A 255 3.78 -2.53 4.31
C ILE A 255 3.36 -1.84 5.62
N SER A 256 2.17 -2.16 6.16
CA SER A 256 1.71 -1.59 7.43
C SER A 256 2.61 -1.94 8.61
N MET A 257 3.13 -3.18 8.67
CA MET A 257 4.04 -3.58 9.75
C MET A 257 5.35 -2.80 9.68
N ALA A 258 5.97 -2.71 8.50
CA ALA A 258 7.19 -1.94 8.30
C ALA A 258 6.98 -0.46 8.62
N ARG A 259 5.83 0.11 8.22
CA ARG A 259 5.45 1.49 8.55
C ARG A 259 5.28 1.70 10.06
N ALA A 260 4.67 0.75 10.77
CA ALA A 260 4.55 0.82 12.22
C ALA A 260 5.92 0.77 12.91
N LEU A 261 6.81 -0.13 12.47
CA LEU A 261 8.19 -0.23 12.97
C LEU A 261 8.98 1.05 12.69
N SER A 262 8.76 1.69 11.53
CA SER A 262 9.46 2.92 11.15
C SER A 262 9.28 4.08 12.14
N PHE A 263 8.27 4.03 13.00
CA PHE A 263 8.09 5.03 14.07
C PHE A 263 9.37 5.21 14.89
N ASN A 264 10.11 4.13 15.16
CA ASN A 264 11.41 4.23 15.80
C ASN A 264 12.45 4.80 14.81
N GLY A 265 12.74 6.09 14.96
CA GLY A 265 13.64 6.85 14.08
C GLY A 265 12.94 7.74 13.04
N LEU A 266 11.63 7.55 12.77
CA LEU A 266 10.84 8.40 11.86
C LEU A 266 9.47 8.78 12.44
N ALA A 267 9.35 8.92 13.77
CA ALA A 267 8.08 9.22 14.44
C ALA A 267 7.38 10.48 13.89
N ASN A 268 8.14 11.48 13.45
CA ASN A 268 7.62 12.74 12.93
C ASN A 268 7.28 12.70 11.43
N ALA A 269 7.63 11.65 10.69
CA ALA A 269 7.04 11.39 9.38
C ALA A 269 5.60 10.91 9.60
N GLN A 270 4.63 11.83 9.66
CA GLN A 270 3.28 11.55 10.15
C GLN A 270 2.36 10.95 9.08
N MET A 271 2.30 11.54 7.89
CA MET A 271 1.34 11.14 6.84
C MET A 271 2.08 10.64 5.59
N ILE A 272 1.59 9.59 4.93
CA ILE A 272 2.06 9.18 3.61
C ILE A 272 1.33 10.03 2.56
N ALA A 273 2.09 10.77 1.76
CA ALA A 273 1.55 11.61 0.70
C ALA A 273 1.59 10.92 -0.68
N GLY A 274 2.47 9.94 -0.86
CA GLY A 274 2.50 9.14 -2.08
C GLY A 274 3.36 7.88 -1.99
N ILE A 275 3.08 6.91 -2.86
CA ILE A 275 3.96 5.74 -3.08
C ILE A 275 4.48 5.81 -4.52
N ASN A 276 5.79 5.86 -4.63
CA ASN A 276 6.55 5.97 -5.87
C ASN A 276 6.72 4.59 -6.52
N ALA A 277 7.12 3.60 -5.71
CA ALA A 277 7.30 2.22 -6.12
C ALA A 277 7.14 1.27 -4.93
N GLY A 278 6.89 0.00 -5.20
CA GLY A 278 6.89 -1.02 -4.15
C GLY A 278 7.03 -2.43 -4.72
N ALA A 279 7.91 -3.23 -4.12
CA ALA A 279 8.13 -4.62 -4.50
C ALA A 279 7.93 -5.55 -3.28
N HIS A 280 7.05 -6.54 -3.45
CA HIS A 280 6.96 -7.68 -2.53
C HIS A 280 7.98 -8.73 -2.97
N ALA A 281 9.22 -8.53 -2.54
CA ALA A 281 10.39 -9.22 -3.09
C ALA A 281 10.37 -10.73 -2.85
N ASN A 282 10.00 -11.15 -1.63
CA ASN A 282 9.92 -12.56 -1.24
C ASN A 282 8.64 -12.83 -0.42
N PRO A 283 8.13 -14.07 -0.42
CA PRO A 283 6.94 -14.41 0.33
C PRO A 283 7.17 -14.31 1.85
N CYS A 284 6.14 -13.83 2.54
CA CYS A 284 6.07 -13.76 3.99
C CYS A 284 5.02 -14.76 4.51
N PHE A 285 5.34 -15.40 5.63
CA PHE A 285 4.52 -16.44 6.26
C PHE A 285 4.38 -16.17 7.75
N ALA A 286 3.35 -16.74 8.37
CA ALA A 286 3.26 -16.75 9.83
C ALA A 286 4.49 -17.47 10.43
N GLY A 287 4.98 -16.95 11.55
CA GLY A 287 6.23 -17.31 12.19
C GLY A 287 7.45 -16.53 11.68
N ASP A 288 7.36 -15.82 10.54
CA ASP A 288 8.42 -14.88 10.14
C ASP A 288 8.42 -13.67 11.09
N THR A 289 9.60 -13.25 11.57
CA THR A 289 9.76 -12.00 12.33
C THR A 289 10.14 -10.87 11.39
N VAL A 290 9.24 -9.89 11.24
CA VAL A 290 9.48 -8.71 10.41
C VAL A 290 10.30 -7.68 11.17
N ARG A 291 11.38 -7.23 10.54
CA ARG A 291 12.17 -6.06 10.92
C ARG A 291 12.13 -5.04 9.78
N ALA A 292 12.54 -3.81 10.04
CA ALA A 292 12.59 -2.79 9.02
C ALA A 292 13.78 -1.84 9.18
N TRP A 293 14.21 -1.26 8.05
CA TRP A 293 15.12 -0.12 8.01
C TRP A 293 14.68 0.84 6.91
N SER A 294 15.09 2.09 7.00
CA SER A 294 14.81 3.11 5.99
C SER A 294 16.06 3.79 5.47
N GLU A 295 15.98 4.34 4.25
CA GLU A 295 16.96 5.23 3.65
C GLU A 295 16.26 6.52 3.23
N VAL A 296 16.83 7.67 3.58
CA VAL A 296 16.34 8.98 3.15
C VAL A 296 16.79 9.21 1.71
N LEU A 297 15.85 9.20 0.77
CA LEU A 297 16.14 9.32 -0.65
C LEU A 297 16.13 10.77 -1.14
N ASP A 298 15.26 11.60 -0.57
CA ASP A 298 15.07 13.00 -1.00
C ASP A 298 14.27 13.80 0.04
N LYS A 299 14.27 15.13 -0.10
CA LYS A 299 13.48 16.06 0.72
C LYS A 299 12.88 17.15 -0.17
N ALA A 300 11.69 17.62 0.17
CA ALA A 300 11.04 18.70 -0.55
C ALA A 300 10.27 19.64 0.39
N GLU A 301 10.26 20.92 0.04
CA GLU A 301 9.40 21.91 0.70
C GLU A 301 7.94 21.74 0.25
N THR A 302 7.00 22.12 1.13
CA THR A 302 5.59 22.22 0.78
C THR A 302 5.09 23.63 1.02
N ALA A 303 3.92 23.95 0.45
CA ALA A 303 3.28 25.24 0.67
C ALA A 303 2.59 25.35 2.05
N ALA A 304 2.43 24.25 2.79
CA ALA A 304 1.73 24.24 4.06
C ALA A 304 2.64 24.69 5.23
N PRO A 305 2.14 25.49 6.18
CA PRO A 305 2.96 26.05 7.25
C PRO A 305 3.60 24.97 8.12
N GLY A 306 4.93 25.01 8.25
CA GLY A 306 5.66 24.05 9.08
C GLY A 306 5.74 22.63 8.50
N VAL A 307 5.19 22.36 7.30
CA VAL A 307 5.13 21.02 6.72
C VAL A 307 6.14 20.88 5.58
N GLY A 308 6.95 19.83 5.65
CA GLY A 308 7.84 19.41 4.59
C GLY A 308 7.56 17.97 4.17
N ALA A 309 8.15 17.54 3.06
CA ALA A 309 8.04 16.18 2.55
C ALA A 309 9.41 15.48 2.55
N ILE A 310 9.44 14.22 2.97
CA ILE A 310 10.63 13.36 2.95
C ILE A 310 10.33 12.13 2.10
N ARG A 311 11.22 11.81 1.17
CA ARG A 311 11.14 10.59 0.37
C ARG A 311 11.98 9.53 1.04
N LEU A 312 11.39 8.38 1.26
CA LEU A 312 11.98 7.29 2.01
C LEU A 312 11.91 6.01 1.19
N ARG A 313 13.00 5.26 1.18
CA ARG A 313 12.93 3.82 0.97
C ARG A 313 12.70 3.17 2.33
N LEU A 314 11.69 2.31 2.43
CA LEU A 314 11.41 1.48 3.60
C LEU A 314 11.51 0.02 3.19
N VAL A 315 12.41 -0.71 3.85
CA VAL A 315 12.69 -2.11 3.56
C VAL A 315 12.27 -2.96 4.74
N ALA A 316 11.47 -3.99 4.48
CA ALA A 316 11.12 -4.98 5.49
C ALA A 316 11.89 -6.28 5.25
N THR A 317 12.40 -6.90 6.30
CA THR A 317 13.17 -8.13 6.22
C THR A 317 12.68 -9.18 7.22
N LYS A 318 13.03 -10.44 6.97
CA LYS A 318 12.88 -11.56 7.92
C LYS A 318 14.23 -12.13 8.36
N GLY A 319 15.00 -11.27 9.03
CA GLY A 319 16.40 -11.53 9.40
C GLY A 319 17.39 -10.94 8.40
N GLY A 320 18.61 -11.49 8.38
CA GLY A 320 19.73 -10.93 7.62
C GLY A 320 20.33 -9.69 8.28
N GLU A 321 21.46 -9.22 7.73
CA GLU A 321 22.10 -7.97 8.18
C GLU A 321 21.26 -6.75 7.77
N PRO A 322 21.08 -5.75 8.66
CA PRO A 322 20.44 -4.48 8.31
C PRO A 322 21.05 -3.83 7.06
N PHE A 323 20.28 -2.98 6.38
CA PHE A 323 20.71 -2.20 5.21
C PHE A 323 21.07 -3.00 3.95
N THR A 324 20.98 -4.33 4.00
CA THR A 324 21.19 -5.17 2.82
C THR A 324 19.90 -5.32 2.02
N LEU A 325 19.98 -5.10 0.70
CA LEU A 325 18.80 -5.06 -0.19
C LEU A 325 18.89 -6.05 -1.35
N LYS A 326 19.96 -5.97 -2.15
CA LYS A 326 20.17 -6.77 -3.35
C LYS A 326 21.53 -7.45 -3.33
N GLY A 327 21.60 -8.63 -3.93
CA GLY A 327 22.87 -9.33 -4.18
C GLY A 327 23.61 -8.75 -5.39
N GLU A 328 24.79 -9.29 -5.68
CA GLU A 328 25.61 -8.89 -6.85
C GLU A 328 24.90 -9.11 -8.19
N ASP A 329 23.91 -10.01 -8.25
CA ASP A 329 23.09 -10.27 -9.42
C ASP A 329 21.93 -9.26 -9.61
N GLY A 330 21.84 -8.26 -8.73
CA GLY A 330 20.81 -7.21 -8.76
C GLY A 330 19.43 -7.65 -8.28
N LYS A 331 19.25 -8.89 -7.82
CA LYS A 331 18.00 -9.38 -7.25
C LYS A 331 17.93 -9.11 -5.76
N HIS A 332 16.71 -8.90 -5.26
CA HIS A 332 16.47 -8.78 -3.83
C HIS A 332 16.97 -10.01 -3.08
N LEU A 333 17.64 -9.79 -1.95
CA LEU A 333 18.16 -10.87 -1.12
C LEU A 333 17.00 -11.71 -0.53
N PRO A 334 17.19 -13.01 -0.26
CA PRO A 334 16.10 -13.91 0.17
C PRO A 334 15.37 -13.50 1.45
N HIS A 335 16.04 -12.73 2.32
CA HIS A 335 15.44 -12.21 3.56
C HIS A 335 14.65 -10.92 3.37
N VAL A 336 14.76 -10.24 2.22
CA VAL A 336 14.00 -9.00 1.95
C VAL A 336 12.57 -9.35 1.56
N LEU A 337 11.61 -8.87 2.34
CA LEU A 337 10.19 -9.06 2.10
C LEU A 337 9.58 -7.91 1.29
N LEU A 338 9.98 -6.68 1.61
CA LEU A 338 9.43 -5.45 1.04
C LEU A 338 10.56 -4.47 0.70
N ASP A 339 10.43 -3.80 -0.42
CA ASP A 339 11.19 -2.60 -0.81
C ASP A 339 10.17 -1.56 -1.28
N LEU A 340 9.89 -0.55 -0.44
CA LEU A 340 8.86 0.46 -0.67
C LEU A 340 9.50 1.84 -0.79
N ASP A 341 9.20 2.57 -1.85
CA ASP A 341 9.63 3.95 -2.06
C ASP A 341 8.41 4.86 -1.96
N TYR A 342 8.41 5.79 -1.01
CA TYR A 342 7.25 6.61 -0.68
C TYR A 342 7.64 8.01 -0.18
N TRP A 343 6.67 8.93 -0.25
CA TRP A 343 6.75 10.26 0.34
C TRP A 343 5.95 10.30 1.64
N ALA A 344 6.53 10.90 2.67
CA ALA A 344 5.85 11.22 3.91
C ALA A 344 5.93 12.73 4.24
N LEU A 345 4.95 13.23 5.00
CA LEU A 345 4.89 14.60 5.48
C LEU A 345 5.37 14.69 6.93
N MET A 346 6.18 15.70 7.23
CA MET A 346 6.80 15.87 8.55
C MET A 346 7.04 17.36 8.90
N PRO A 347 7.19 17.71 10.19
CA PRO A 347 7.54 19.07 10.60
C PRO A 347 8.92 19.51 10.09
N VAL A 348 9.05 20.78 9.71
CA VAL A 348 10.32 21.41 9.25
C VAL A 348 11.12 22.10 10.34
#